data_AF-A0A2R6C960-F1
#
_entry.id   AF-A0A2R6C960-F1
#
_cell.length_a   1.000
_cell.length_b   1.000
_cell.length_c   1.000
_cell.angle_alpha   90.00
_cell.angle_beta   90.00
_cell.angle_gamma   90.00
#
_symmetry.space_group_name_H-M   'P 1'
#
loop_
_entity.id
_entity.type
_entity.pdbx_description
1 polymer ?
#
loop_
_entity_poly.entity_id
_entity_poly.type
_entity_poly.pdbx_seq_one_letter_code
_entity_poly.pdbx_strand_id
1 'polypeptide(L)'
;VLIGDTRRHRHYIPLHLVVLNKFLEAGFVLKEDIIKIQHNMKTSREKWRAHTYDFYKIAHEHLYIFRKPEKDEDLTKLKLSLKWW
;
A
#
# COMPACT_ATOMS: atom_id res chain seq x y z
N VAL A 1 0.28 -9.01 -0.05
CA VAL A 1 -0.43 -8.20 -1.07
C VAL A 1 0.48 -7.07 -1.50
N LEU A 2 0.87 -7.02 -2.77
CA LEU A 2 1.63 -5.90 -3.32
C LEU A 2 0.65 -4.88 -3.89
N ILE A 3 0.79 -3.62 -3.52
CA ILE A 3 -0.05 -2.52 -4.00
C ILE A 3 0.80 -1.26 -4.22
N GLY A 4 0.64 -0.66 -5.39
CA GLY A 4 1.18 0.65 -5.71
C GLY A 4 0.10 1.70 -5.61
N ASP A 5 0.49 2.89 -5.18
CA ASP A 5 -0.37 4.06 -5.31
C ASP A 5 -0.37 4.59 -6.73
N THR A 6 -1.40 5.35 -7.05
CA THR A 6 -1.58 5.92 -8.38
C THR A 6 -1.77 7.42 -8.31
N ARG A 7 -1.94 8.03 -9.48
CA ARG A 7 -2.17 9.45 -9.65
C ARG A 7 -3.25 9.69 -10.67
N ARG A 8 -4.12 10.65 -10.40
CA ARG A 8 -5.12 11.15 -11.35
C ARG A 8 -5.18 12.67 -11.24
N HIS A 9 -5.28 13.36 -12.37
CA HIS A 9 -5.29 14.83 -12.41
C HIS A 9 -4.14 15.47 -11.61
N ARG A 10 -2.93 14.88 -11.67
CA ARG A 10 -1.73 15.32 -10.91
C ARG A 10 -1.78 15.12 -9.39
N HIS A 11 -2.91 14.68 -8.83
CA HIS A 11 -3.05 14.39 -7.40
C HIS A 11 -2.75 12.93 -7.07
N TYR A 12 -2.06 12.70 -5.96
CA TYR A 12 -1.77 11.38 -5.42
C TYR A 12 -3.05 10.68 -4.93
N ILE A 13 -3.19 9.40 -5.26
CA ILE A 13 -4.29 8.56 -4.79
C ILE A 13 -3.68 7.43 -3.95
N PRO A 14 -3.84 7.46 -2.61
CA PRO A 14 -3.27 6.48 -1.70
C PRO A 14 -4.12 5.19 -1.66
N LEU A 15 -4.04 4.38 -2.71
CA LEU A 15 -4.73 3.09 -2.80
C LEU A 15 -4.24 2.10 -1.73
N HIS A 16 -2.98 2.17 -1.32
CA HIS A 16 -2.43 1.29 -0.28
C HIS A 16 -3.23 1.38 1.03
N LEU A 17 -3.66 2.58 1.44
CA LEU A 17 -4.48 2.79 2.64
C LEU A 17 -5.85 2.11 2.52
N VAL A 18 -6.48 2.20 1.35
CA VAL A 18 -7.78 1.57 1.11
C VAL A 18 -7.65 0.05 1.18
N VAL A 19 -6.61 -0.51 0.54
CA VAL A 19 -6.33 -1.95 0.57
C VAL A 19 -6.06 -2.40 2.01
N LEU A 20 -5.17 -1.71 2.73
CA LEU A 20 -4.88 -2.00 4.13
C LEU A 20 -6.16 -2.06 4.97
N ASN A 21 -6.97 -1.01 4.89
CA ASN A 21 -8.22 -0.93 5.65
C ASN A 21 -9.18 -2.06 5.33
N LYS A 22 -9.30 -2.46 4.05
CA LYS A 22 -10.20 -3.56 3.66
C LYS A 22 -9.77 -4.91 4.23
N PHE A 23 -8.46 -5.16 4.32
CA PHE A 23 -7.96 -6.38 4.96
C PHE A 23 -8.16 -6.37 6.48
N LEU A 24 -7.91 -5.22 7.14
CA LEU A 24 -8.16 -5.07 8.57
C LEU A 24 -9.64 -5.18 8.92
N GLU A 25 -10.54 -4.62 8.11
CA GLU A 25 -12.00 -4.76 8.24
C GLU A 25 -12.46 -6.23 8.07
N ALA A 26 -11.77 -7.00 7.24
CA ALA A 26 -12.04 -8.42 7.05
C ALA A 26 -11.50 -9.32 8.17
N GLY A 27 -10.85 -8.74 9.18
CA GLY A 27 -10.31 -9.48 10.34
C GLY A 27 -8.91 -10.05 10.12
N PHE A 28 -8.19 -9.65 9.07
CA PHE A 28 -6.77 -9.95 8.96
C PHE A 28 -5.97 -9.04 9.90
N VAL A 29 -4.84 -9.56 10.38
CA VAL A 29 -3.85 -8.79 11.15
C VAL A 29 -2.73 -8.36 10.20
N LEU A 30 -2.35 -7.09 10.25
CA LEU A 30 -1.14 -6.62 9.58
C LEU A 30 0.10 -7.11 10.34
N LYS A 31 0.91 -7.96 9.70
CA LYS A 31 2.16 -8.42 10.27
C LYS A 31 3.32 -7.50 9.90
N GLU A 32 3.44 -7.16 8.61
CA GLU A 32 4.52 -6.33 8.08
C GLU A 32 4.01 -5.43 6.96
N ASP A 33 4.52 -4.21 6.89
CA ASP A 33 4.44 -3.33 5.72
C ASP A 33 5.86 -3.14 5.17
N ILE A 34 6.15 -3.79 4.04
CA ILE A 34 7.45 -3.73 3.40
C ILE A 34 7.42 -2.70 2.27
N ILE A 35 8.31 -1.72 2.34
CA ILE A 35 8.46 -0.71 1.30
C ILE A 35 9.36 -1.24 0.19
N LYS A 36 8.77 -1.51 -0.97
CA LYS A 36 9.50 -1.93 -2.17
C LYS A 36 9.86 -0.71 -3.01
N ILE A 37 11.12 -0.28 -2.91
CA ILE A 37 11.65 0.84 -3.71
C ILE A 37 11.77 0.42 -5.19
N GLN A 38 11.30 1.26 -6.11
CA GLN A 38 11.41 1.04 -7.55
C GLN A 38 12.66 1.72 -8.13
N HIS A 39 13.71 0.94 -8.37
CA HIS A 39 14.96 1.44 -8.94
C HIS A 39 15.02 1.42 -10.49
N ASN A 40 14.14 0.67 -11.17
CA ASN A 40 14.21 0.43 -12.62
C ASN A 40 12.86 0.55 -13.34
N MET A 41 12.06 1.54 -12.99
CA MET A 41 10.77 1.77 -13.67
C MET A 41 11.03 2.21 -15.11
N LYS A 42 10.90 1.29 -16.08
CA LYS A 42 10.86 1.66 -17.50
C LYS A 42 9.60 2.49 -17.71
N THR A 43 9.74 3.66 -18.32
CA THR A 43 8.56 4.35 -18.86
C THR A 43 7.90 3.34 -19.80
N SER A 44 6.64 2.96 -19.52
CA SER A 44 5.79 2.45 -20.60
C SER A 44 5.94 3.45 -21.75
N ARG A 45 6.01 2.96 -22.99
CA ARG A 45 6.45 3.71 -24.20
C ARG A 45 5.72 5.04 -24.49
N GLU A 46 4.80 5.48 -23.63
CA GLU A 46 4.31 6.83 -23.55
C GLU A 46 5.42 7.76 -23.03
N LYS A 47 6.04 8.50 -23.96
CA LYS A 47 6.81 9.69 -23.61
C LYS A 47 5.90 10.60 -22.78
N TRP A 48 6.18 10.67 -21.48
CA TRP A 48 5.75 11.76 -20.63
C TRP A 48 6.10 13.06 -21.37
N ARG A 49 5.09 13.69 -21.99
CA ARG A 49 5.28 14.77 -22.98
C ARG A 49 5.80 16.08 -22.38
N ALA A 50 5.85 16.19 -21.05
CA ALA A 50 6.30 17.39 -20.37
C ALA A 50 7.76 17.27 -19.94
N HIS A 51 8.54 18.32 -20.21
CA HIS A 51 9.93 18.45 -19.78
C HIS A 51 10.08 18.62 -18.26
N THR A 52 9.03 19.11 -17.60
CA THR A 52 8.93 19.28 -16.15
C THR A 52 7.50 19.00 -15.70
N TYR A 53 7.36 18.17 -14.67
CA TYR A 53 6.09 17.97 -13.97
C TYR A 53 6.13 18.76 -12.65
N ASP A 54 4.99 19.29 -12.23
CA ASP A 54 4.77 19.96 -10.95
C ASP A 54 4.55 18.96 -9.78
N PHE A 55 4.79 17.67 -10.01
CA PHE A 55 4.61 16.60 -9.03
C PHE A 55 5.77 15.61 -9.05
N TYR A 56 5.98 14.95 -7.91
CA TYR A 56 7.03 13.95 -7.74
C TYR A 56 6.65 12.56 -8.27
N LYS A 57 7.65 11.77 -8.66
CA LYS A 57 7.46 10.37 -9.03
C LYS A 57 7.08 9.54 -7.79
N ILE A 58 6.14 8.61 -7.95
CA ILE A 58 5.87 7.58 -6.93
C ILE A 58 7.01 6.57 -7.04
N ALA A 59 7.82 6.46 -5.99
CA ALA A 59 9.09 5.72 -6.03
C ALA A 59 9.05 4.38 -5.28
N HIS A 60 7.90 4.01 -4.70
CA HIS A 60 7.75 2.78 -3.95
C HIS A 60 6.36 2.17 -4.11
N GLU A 61 6.27 0.90 -3.74
CA GLU A 61 5.05 0.12 -3.59
C GLU A 61 5.02 -0.47 -2.18
N HIS A 62 3.83 -0.67 -1.62
CA HIS A 62 3.64 -1.36 -0.34
C HIS A 62 3.47 -2.85 -0.59
N LEU A 63 4.25 -3.68 0.09
CA LEU A 63 4.05 -5.11 0.18
C LEU A 63 3.57 -5.45 1.59
N TYR A 64 2.27 -5.62 1.74
CA TYR A 64 1.66 -6.03 3.00
C TYR A 64 1.76 -7.53 3.21
N ILE A 65 2.20 -7.92 4.39
CA ILE A 65 2.09 -9.29 4.90
C ILE A 65 0.94 -9.33 5.89
N PHE A 66 -0.15 -9.98 5.49
CA PHE A 66 -1.31 -10.21 6.34
C PHE A 66 -1.29 -11.62 6.92
N ARG A 67 -1.74 -11.74 8.17
CA ARG A 67 -1.97 -13.02 8.83
C ARG A 67 -3.45 -13.17 9.12
N LYS A 68 -3.99 -14.35 8.87
CA LYS A 68 -5.33 -14.71 9.33
C LYS A 68 -5.23 -15.28 10.75
N PRO A 69 -5.93 -14.69 11.74
CA PRO A 69 -6.04 -15.28 13.06
C PRO A 69 -6.72 -16.65 13.07
N GLU A 70 -6.35 -17.48 14.04
CA GLU A 70 -7.14 -18.68 14.38
C GLU A 70 -8.42 -18.28 15.13
N LYS A 71 -9.43 -19.16 15.15
CA LYS A 71 -10.77 -18.83 15.70
C LYS A 71 -10.74 -18.36 17.16
N ASP A 72 -9.88 -18.94 17.98
CA ASP A 72 -9.82 -18.71 19.43
C ASP A 72 -8.47 -18.11 19.88
N GLU A 73 -7.76 -17.46 18.96
CA GLU A 73 -6.47 -16.83 19.26
C GLU A 73 -6.65 -15.57 20.13
N ASP A 74 -5.85 -15.43 21.18
CA ASP A 74 -5.76 -14.18 21.93
C ASP A 74 -5.02 -13.11 21.12
N LEU A 75 -5.78 -12.14 20.60
CA LEU A 75 -5.27 -11.04 19.79
C LEU A 75 -5.00 -9.75 20.59
N THR A 76 -5.10 -9.77 21.92
CA THR A 76 -4.90 -8.56 22.75
C THR A 76 -3.56 -7.87 22.49
N LYS A 77 -2.49 -8.65 22.32
CA LYS A 77 -1.15 -8.15 22.00
C LYS A 77 -1.02 -7.54 20.61
N LEU A 78 -1.95 -7.84 19.70
CA LEU A 78 -1.95 -7.41 18.30
C LEU A 78 -2.96 -6.30 18.03
N LYS A 79 -3.54 -5.69 19.07
CA LYS A 79 -4.60 -4.67 18.96
C LYS A 79 -4.26 -3.55 17.97
N LEU A 80 -3.02 -3.05 17.98
CA LEU A 80 -2.59 -1.95 17.09
C LEU A 80 -2.31 -2.39 15.64
N SER A 81 -2.22 -3.70 15.41
CA SER A 81 -2.05 -4.32 14.09
C SER A 81 -3.38 -4.76 13.47
N LEU A 82 -4.49 -4.60 14.19
CA LEU A 82 -5.87 -4.85 13.77
C LEU A 82 -6.57 -3.53 13.42
N LYS A 83 -7.86 -3.59 13.06
CA LYS A 83 -8.69 -2.38 13.06
C LYS A 83 -8.87 -1.89 14.50
N TRP A 84 -8.25 -0.77 14.86
CA TRP A 84 -8.26 -0.22 16.22
C TRP A 84 -8.92 1.16 16.35
N TRP A 85 -9.38 1.73 15.23
CA TRP A 85 -10.17 2.95 15.18
C TRP A 85 -11.66 2.68 14.99
#